data_AF-A0A1C6Z4K6-F1
#
_entry.id   AF-A0A1C6Z4K6-F1
#
_cell.length_a   1.000
_cell.length_b   1.000
_cell.length_c   1.000
_cell.angle_alpha   90.00
_cell.angle_beta   90.00
_cell.angle_gamma   90.00
#
_symmetry.space_group_name_H-M   'P 1'
#
loop_
_entity.id
_entity.type
_entity.pdbx_description
1 polymer ?
#
loop_
_entity_poly.entity_id
_entity_poly.type
_entity_poly.pdbx_seq_one_letter_code
_entity_poly.pdbx_strand_id
1 'polypeptide(L)'
;MAFGTFPSVTISEAIMLREEAKAKLKDGYDPAIDKTLEREQRRQERAKQAFQLSLTESGGLVIKTTKQTLSLTPEQTQAVKAFLLSGGNNDAIN
;
A
#
# COMPACT_ATOMS: atom_id res chain seq x y z
N MET A 1 1.35 22.57 -0.75
CA MET A 1 1.67 21.33 0.00
C MET A 1 0.39 20.74 0.56
N ALA A 2 0.22 19.42 0.47
CA ALA A 2 -0.86 18.68 1.15
C ALA A 2 -0.25 17.80 2.27
N PHE A 3 -0.79 17.85 3.49
CA PHE A 3 -0.23 17.16 4.67
C PHE A 3 -0.89 15.81 4.98
N GLY A 4 -1.93 15.45 4.24
CA GLY A 4 -2.68 14.21 4.42
C GLY A 4 -4.18 14.48 4.33
N THR A 5 -4.97 13.47 4.63
CA THR A 5 -6.43 13.53 4.64
C THR A 5 -6.96 13.10 6.00
N PHE A 6 -7.96 13.83 6.51
CA PHE A 6 -8.70 13.42 7.71
C PHE A 6 -9.45 12.09 7.45
N PRO A 7 -9.58 11.18 8.43
CA PRO A 7 -9.10 11.25 9.82
C PRO A 7 -7.65 10.80 10.03
N SER A 8 -6.98 10.36 8.97
CA SER A 8 -5.61 9.84 9.05
C SER A 8 -4.59 10.91 9.48
N VAL A 9 -4.90 12.19 9.29
CA VAL A 9 -4.15 13.33 9.83
C VAL A 9 -5.13 14.25 10.53
N THR A 10 -4.89 14.48 11.81
CA THR A 10 -5.67 15.41 12.64
C THR A 10 -5.29 16.86 12.37
N ILE A 11 -6.13 17.80 12.80
CA ILE A 11 -5.87 19.24 12.63
C ILE A 11 -4.59 19.66 13.37
N SER A 12 -4.35 19.14 14.57
CA SER A 12 -3.14 19.40 15.36
C SER A 12 -1.88 18.92 14.64
N GLU A 13 -1.92 17.72 14.06
CA GLU A 13 -0.80 17.18 13.28
C GLU A 13 -0.56 18.00 12.00
N ALA A 14 -1.62 18.41 11.31
CA ALA A 14 -1.51 19.26 10.13
C ALA A 14 -0.88 20.64 10.44
N ILE A 15 -1.20 21.22 11.60
CA ILE A 15 -0.58 22.48 12.07
C ILE A 15 0.90 22.26 12.36
N MET A 16 1.25 21.18 13.06
CA MET A 16 2.65 20.86 13.38
C MET A 16 3.48 20.67 12.10
N LEU A 17 2.99 19.87 11.15
CA LEU A 17 3.64 19.64 9.86
C LEU A 17 3.81 20.92 9.03
N ARG A 18 2.87 21.87 9.15
CA ARG A 18 2.98 23.19 8.51
C ARG A 18 4.13 24.00 9.09
N GLU A 19 4.25 24.05 10.42
CA GLU A 19 5.31 24.82 11.07
C GLU A 19 6.69 24.22 10.79
N GLU A 20 6.80 22.89 10.75
CA GLU A 20 8.03 22.21 10.33
C GLU A 20 8.41 22.56 8.88
N ALA A 21 7.43 22.54 7.96
CA ALA A 21 7.66 22.93 6.57
C ALA A 21 8.10 24.40 6.45
N LYS A 22 7.55 25.30 7.26
CA LYS A 22 7.99 26.71 7.30
C LYS A 22 9.41 26.87 7.83
N ALA A 23 9.79 26.10 8.86
CA ALA A 23 11.15 26.12 9.38
C ALA A 23 12.16 25.68 8.30
N LYS A 24 11.87 24.59 7.60
CA LYS A 24 12.67 24.10 6.47
C LYS A 24 12.80 25.13 5.34
N LEU A 25 11.69 25.78 4.96
CA LEU A 25 11.72 26.86 3.97
C LEU A 25 12.56 28.07 4.41
N LYS A 26 12.53 28.41 5.70
CA LYS A 26 13.33 29.49 6.27
C LYS A 26 14.82 29.19 6.19
N ASP A 27 15.20 27.92 6.32
CA ASP A 27 16.57 27.44 6.16
C ASP A 27 16.97 27.26 4.69
N GLY A 28 16.11 27.65 3.74
CA GLY A 28 16.36 27.55 2.30
C GLY A 28 16.17 26.15 1.71
N TYR A 29 15.61 25.22 2.48
CA TYR A 29 15.31 23.85 2.05
C TYR A 29 13.87 23.72 1.57
N ASP A 30 13.64 23.16 0.38
CA ASP A 30 12.29 22.86 -0.11
C ASP A 30 11.77 21.54 0.51
N PRO A 31 10.77 21.58 1.40
CA PRO A 31 10.25 20.37 2.03
C PRO A 31 9.41 19.51 1.06
N ALA A 32 9.18 19.95 -0.18
CA ALA A 32 8.59 19.11 -1.22
C ALA A 32 9.54 17.97 -1.63
N ILE A 33 10.86 18.17 -1.49
CA ILE A 33 11.90 17.18 -1.81
C ILE A 33 11.77 15.95 -0.91
N ASP A 34 11.52 16.15 0.39
CA ASP A 34 11.26 15.06 1.34
C ASP A 34 10.09 14.18 0.88
N LYS A 35 9.00 14.83 0.43
CA LYS A 35 7.80 14.13 -0.05
C LYS A 35 8.03 13.39 -1.36
N THR A 36 8.84 13.92 -2.26
CA THR A 36 9.19 13.21 -3.49
C THR A 36 10.03 11.98 -3.18
N LEU A 37 11.00 12.12 -2.28
CA LEU A 37 11.90 11.04 -1.89
C LEU A 37 11.14 9.91 -1.18
N GLU A 38 10.22 10.27 -0.26
CA GLU A 38 9.36 9.30 0.42
C GLU A 38 8.42 8.56 -0.54
N ARG A 39 7.86 9.27 -1.55
CA ARG A 39 7.05 8.63 -2.60
C ARG A 39 7.89 7.68 -3.46
N GLU A 40 9.11 8.06 -3.77
CA GLU A 40 10.03 7.23 -4.55
C GLU A 40 10.46 5.98 -3.78
N GLN A 41 10.73 6.09 -2.48
CA GLN A 41 11.00 4.96 -1.59
C GLN A 41 9.82 3.99 -1.57
N ARG A 42 8.60 4.46 -1.34
CA ARG A 42 7.40 3.60 -1.40
C ARG A 42 7.21 2.95 -2.76
N ARG A 43 7.54 3.65 -3.85
CA ARG A 43 7.47 3.09 -5.22
C ARG A 43 8.53 1.99 -5.41
N GLN A 44 9.75 2.19 -4.94
CA GLN A 44 10.80 1.18 -4.98
C GLN A 44 10.44 -0.04 -4.11
N GLU A 45 9.89 0.16 -2.91
CA GLU A 45 9.40 -0.92 -2.07
C GLU A 45 8.30 -1.73 -2.77
N ARG A 46 7.34 -1.06 -3.42
CA ARG A 46 6.32 -1.74 -4.23
C ARG A 46 6.93 -2.48 -5.42
N ALA A 47 7.97 -1.95 -6.06
CA ALA A 47 8.66 -2.61 -7.15
C ALA A 47 9.45 -3.86 -6.70
N LYS A 48 9.86 -3.91 -5.42
CA LYS A 48 10.50 -5.09 -4.80
C LYS A 48 9.50 -6.18 -4.40
N GLN A 49 8.19 -5.91 -4.43
CA GLN A 49 7.19 -6.93 -4.09
C GLN A 49 7.15 -8.00 -5.19
N ALA A 50 7.48 -9.24 -4.84
CA ALA A 50 7.45 -10.37 -5.76
C ALA A 50 6.03 -10.71 -6.26
N PHE A 51 5.01 -10.38 -5.45
CA PHE A 51 3.60 -10.51 -5.80
C PHE A 51 2.75 -9.48 -5.06
N GLN A 52 1.60 -9.12 -5.63
CA GLN A 52 0.62 -8.17 -5.12
C GLN A 52 -0.77 -8.81 -5.13
N LEU A 53 -1.52 -8.65 -4.04
CA LEU A 53 -2.92 -9.05 -3.93
C LEU A 53 -3.80 -7.79 -3.90
N SER A 54 -4.88 -7.78 -4.68
CA SER A 54 -5.87 -6.70 -4.67
C SER A 54 -7.28 -7.25 -4.83
N LEU A 55 -8.21 -6.77 -4.01
CA LEU A 55 -9.63 -7.13 -4.07
C LEU A 55 -10.38 -6.07 -4.90
N THR A 56 -11.27 -6.51 -5.80
CA THR A 56 -12.15 -5.62 -6.56
C THR A 56 -13.40 -5.28 -5.76
N GLU A 57 -14.09 -4.20 -6.11
CA GLU A 57 -15.37 -3.82 -5.48
C GLU A 57 -16.45 -4.90 -5.65
N SER A 58 -16.38 -5.68 -6.73
CA SER A 58 -17.25 -6.83 -6.98
C SER A 58 -16.88 -8.09 -6.18
N GLY A 59 -15.82 -8.04 -5.35
CA GLY A 59 -15.38 -9.16 -4.52
C GLY A 59 -14.50 -10.19 -5.24
N GLY A 60 -13.97 -9.88 -6.42
CA GLY A 60 -12.96 -10.69 -7.11
C GLY A 60 -11.55 -10.41 -6.57
N LEU A 61 -10.69 -11.43 -6.59
CA LEU A 61 -9.30 -11.32 -6.17
C LEU A 61 -8.37 -11.28 -7.38
N VAL A 62 -7.53 -10.26 -7.46
CA VAL A 62 -6.47 -10.16 -8.46
C VAL A 62 -5.13 -10.41 -7.79
N ILE A 63 -4.40 -11.40 -8.29
CA ILE A 63 -3.05 -11.77 -7.87
C ILE A 63 -2.10 -11.39 -9.00
N LYS A 64 -1.27 -10.39 -8.77
CA LYS A 64 -0.22 -9.98 -9.70
C LYS A 64 1.11 -10.52 -9.23
N THR A 65 1.83 -11.18 -10.12
CA THR A 65 3.24 -11.54 -9.94
C THR A 65 4.04 -10.86 -11.04
N THR A 66 5.37 -10.94 -10.99
CA THR A 66 6.24 -10.37 -12.03
C THR A 66 5.99 -10.95 -13.43
N LYS A 67 5.47 -12.18 -13.54
CA LYS A 67 5.26 -12.87 -14.82
C LYS A 67 3.81 -12.96 -15.27
N GLN A 68 2.86 -12.91 -14.33
CA GLN A 68 1.46 -13.19 -14.61
C GLN A 68 0.52 -12.40 -13.70
N THR A 69 -0.62 -12.00 -14.27
CA THR A 69 -1.76 -11.47 -13.53
C THR A 69 -2.88 -12.50 -13.59
N LEU A 70 -3.28 -13.01 -12.43
CA LEU A 70 -4.43 -13.89 -12.28
C LEU A 70 -5.59 -13.07 -11.73
N SER A 71 -6.72 -13.06 -12.43
CA SER A 71 -7.96 -12.45 -11.97
C SER A 71 -8.96 -13.55 -11.66
N LEU A 72 -9.43 -13.60 -10.43
CA LEU A 72 -10.40 -14.58 -9.96
C LEU A 72 -11.79 -13.96 -9.91
N THR A 73 -12.80 -14.74 -10.28
CA THR A 73 -14.20 -14.36 -10.07
C THR A 73 -14.53 -14.35 -8.57
N PRO A 74 -15.65 -13.74 -8.14
CA PRO A 74 -16.05 -13.75 -6.74
C PRO A 74 -16.22 -15.17 -6.18
N GLU A 75 -16.78 -16.09 -6.96
CA GLU A 75 -16.96 -17.49 -6.58
C GLU A 75 -15.62 -18.21 -6.37
N GLN A 76 -14.68 -18.01 -7.31
CA GLN A 76 -13.31 -18.55 -7.18
C GLN A 76 -12.57 -17.93 -6.00
N THR A 77 -12.79 -16.64 -5.74
CA THR A 77 -12.22 -15.92 -4.59
C THR A 77 -12.70 -16.53 -3.27
N GLN A 78 -13.98 -16.92 -3.21
CA GLN A 78 -14.55 -17.59 -2.04
C GLN A 78 -13.97 -19.00 -1.84
N ALA A 79 -13.74 -19.74 -2.92
CA ALA A 79 -13.06 -21.03 -2.85
C ALA A 79 -11.61 -20.90 -2.34
N VAL A 80 -10.84 -19.93 -2.85
CA VAL A 80 -9.48 -19.64 -2.36
C VAL A 80 -9.49 -19.19 -0.90
N LYS A 81 -10.46 -18.35 -0.52
CA LYS A 81 -10.64 -17.92 0.87
C LYS A 81 -10.94 -19.10 1.79
N ALA A 82 -11.82 -20.02 1.39
CA ALA A 82 -12.12 -21.24 2.13
C ALA A 82 -10.87 -22.12 2.27
N PHE A 83 -10.10 -22.30 1.20
CA PHE A 83 -8.84 -23.06 1.20
C PHE A 83 -7.78 -22.47 2.15
N LEU A 84 -7.62 -21.14 2.16
CA LEU A 84 -6.68 -20.47 3.08
C LEU A 84 -7.16 -20.57 4.54
N LEU A 85 -8.47 -20.51 4.79
CA LEU A 85 -9.06 -20.61 6.12
C LEU A 85 -9.04 -22.03 6.69
N SER A 86 -9.09 -23.06 5.83
CA SER A 86 -8.93 -24.46 6.27
C SER A 86 -7.50 -24.78 6.75
N GLY A 87 -6.58 -23.82 6.63
CA GLY A 87 -5.18 -23.99 6.98
C GLY A 87 -4.46 -24.79 5.91
N GLY A 88 -3.24 -24.36 5.56
CA GLY A 88 -2.31 -25.18 4.78
C GLY A 88 -1.90 -26.44 5.56
N ASN A 89 -2.81 -27.39 5.72
CA ASN A 89 -2.53 -28.77 6.12
C ASN A 89 -1.79 -29.44 4.95
N ASN A 90 -0.55 -29.02 4.76
CA ASN A 90 0.42 -29.69 3.92
C ASN A 90 1.17 -30.72 4.78
N ASP A 91 0.40 -31.60 5.44
CA ASP A 91 0.87 -32.89 5.92
C ASP A 91 0.53 -33.92 4.82
N ALA A 92 1.30 -33.87 3.73
CA ALA A 92 1.43 -34.84 2.64
C ALA A 92 1.83 -34.02 1.41
N ILE A 93 3.07 -34.11 0.91
CA ILE A 93 3.54 -35.24 0.09
C ILE A 93 5.08 -35.24 0.13
N ASN A 94 5.64 -36.46 0.22
CA ASN A 94 7.06 -36.84 0.14
C ASN A 94 7.91 -36.08 -0.88
#